data_AF-A0A7C2I6X8-F1
#
_entry.id   AF-A0A7C2I6X8-F1
#
_cell.length_a   1.000
_cell.length_b   1.000
_cell.length_c   1.000
_cell.angle_alpha   90.00
_cell.angle_beta   90.00
_cell.angle_gamma   90.00
#
_symmetry.space_group_name_H-M   'P 1'
#
loop_
_entity.id
_entity.type
_entity.pdbx_description
1 polymer ?
#
loop_
_entity_poly.entity_id
_entity_poly.type
_entity_poly.pdbx_seq_one_letter_code
_entity_poly.pdbx_strand_id
1 'polypeptide(L)'
;MVAPKADELARWRAAHVEALRLGRTLQATATTFRRYAGELRFHPQSGMHAPPGEELPRAAEVMRETLAAVTAAAAHWDEEITWIRSLDPVRTVDDIQRGHAAARDAARLLKAALEIFDRVVLHPEAAALDAPYGAGAPRRVHPGAHCTWVADRAEGLARGVADVTLRKENLLLAVLRAPA
;
A
#
# COMPACT_ATOMS: atom_id res chain seq x y z
N MET A 1 -21.95 -29.91 -0.72
CA MET A 1 -21.21 -28.82 -0.04
C MET A 1 -20.21 -29.46 0.90
N VAL A 2 -18.91 -29.11 0.82
CA VAL A 2 -17.85 -29.68 1.67
C VAL A 2 -17.64 -28.75 2.86
N ALA A 3 -17.70 -29.28 4.08
CA ALA A 3 -17.41 -28.47 5.27
C ALA A 3 -15.93 -28.07 5.28
N PRO A 4 -15.57 -26.80 5.53
CA PRO A 4 -14.19 -26.37 5.55
C PRO A 4 -13.43 -27.04 6.70
N LYS A 5 -12.19 -27.46 6.44
CA LYS A 5 -11.30 -27.94 7.49
C LYS A 5 -11.01 -26.79 8.46
N ALA A 6 -11.10 -27.05 9.76
CA ALA A 6 -10.93 -26.03 10.79
C ALA A 6 -9.58 -25.29 10.67
N ASP A 7 -8.52 -26.00 10.30
CA ASP A 7 -7.17 -25.45 10.14
C ASP A 7 -7.06 -24.47 8.95
N GLU A 8 -7.73 -24.76 7.84
CA GLU A 8 -7.74 -23.88 6.67
C GLU A 8 -8.51 -22.59 6.95
N LEU A 9 -9.67 -22.70 7.63
CA LEU A 9 -10.43 -21.53 8.05
C LEU A 9 -9.64 -20.63 9.02
N ALA A 10 -8.96 -21.24 9.99
CA ALA A 10 -8.11 -20.50 10.94
C ALA A 10 -6.97 -19.78 10.23
N ARG A 11 -6.31 -20.44 9.26
CA ARG A 11 -5.25 -19.85 8.42
C ARG A 11 -5.75 -18.60 7.69
N TRP A 12 -6.90 -18.68 7.01
CA TRP A 12 -7.42 -17.54 6.23
C TRP A 12 -7.85 -16.37 7.12
N ARG A 13 -8.51 -16.66 8.24
CA ARG A 13 -8.86 -15.61 9.23
C ARG A 13 -7.62 -14.93 9.81
N ALA A 14 -6.56 -15.68 10.12
CA ALA A 14 -5.30 -15.10 10.57
C ALA A 14 -4.68 -14.19 9.50
N ALA A 15 -4.71 -14.62 8.24
CA ALA A 15 -4.23 -13.81 7.11
C ALA A 15 -5.06 -12.51 6.95
N HIS A 16 -6.37 -12.54 7.19
CA HIS A 16 -7.24 -11.36 7.15
C HIS A 16 -6.96 -10.38 8.28
N VAL A 17 -6.80 -10.88 9.51
CA VAL A 17 -6.40 -10.05 10.65
C VAL A 17 -5.07 -9.35 10.36
N GLU A 18 -4.11 -10.09 9.81
CA GLU A 18 -2.81 -9.55 9.44
C GLU A 18 -2.92 -8.50 8.33
N ALA A 19 -3.69 -8.76 7.27
CA ALA A 19 -3.91 -7.79 6.20
C ALA A 19 -4.53 -6.47 6.71
N LEU A 20 -5.49 -6.55 7.63
CA LEU A 20 -6.07 -5.36 8.29
C LEU A 20 -5.05 -4.63 9.16
N ARG A 21 -4.18 -5.35 9.87
CA ARG A 21 -3.08 -4.77 10.66
C ARG A 21 -2.12 -4.01 9.75
N LEU A 22 -1.71 -4.61 8.63
CA LEU A 22 -0.86 -3.96 7.63
C LEU A 22 -1.51 -2.71 7.04
N GLY A 23 -2.81 -2.75 6.73
CA GLY A 23 -3.57 -1.58 6.29
C GLY A 23 -3.53 -0.42 7.30
N ARG A 24 -3.65 -0.72 8.60
CA ARG A 24 -3.51 0.29 9.66
C ARG A 24 -2.10 0.85 9.75
N THR A 25 -1.07 0.00 9.61
CA THR A 25 0.33 0.45 9.59
C THR A 25 0.60 1.40 8.42
N LEU A 26 0.07 1.11 7.23
CA LEU A 26 0.16 2.01 6.07
C LEU A 26 -0.47 3.38 6.37
N GLN A 27 -1.66 3.42 6.98
CA GLN A 27 -2.34 4.67 7.36
C GLN A 27 -1.57 5.46 8.43
N ALA A 28 -1.09 4.78 9.46
CA ALA A 28 -0.30 5.41 10.52
C ALA A 28 0.96 6.05 9.95
N THR A 29 1.67 5.30 9.09
CA THR A 29 2.91 5.78 8.46
C THR A 29 2.63 6.91 7.47
N ALA A 30 1.51 6.88 6.73
CA ALA A 30 1.11 7.96 5.83
C ALA A 30 0.91 9.30 6.57
N THR A 31 0.46 9.27 7.83
CA THR A 31 0.33 10.46 8.66
C THR A 31 1.67 11.18 8.86
N THR A 32 2.76 10.43 9.05
CA THR A 32 4.11 11.02 9.12
C THR A 32 4.47 11.72 7.82
N PHE A 33 4.22 11.09 6.67
CA PHE A 33 4.44 11.73 5.37
C PHE A 33 3.58 12.99 5.17
N ARG A 34 2.29 12.99 5.59
CA ARG A 34 1.43 14.17 5.53
C ARG A 34 1.98 15.33 6.34
N ARG A 35 2.49 15.05 7.54
CA ARG A 35 3.12 16.08 8.37
C ARG A 35 4.34 16.68 7.69
N TYR A 36 5.26 15.84 7.21
CA TYR A 36 6.44 16.32 6.46
C TYR A 36 6.09 17.01 5.15
N ALA A 37 4.94 16.69 4.53
CA ALA A 37 4.47 17.40 3.35
C ALA A 37 4.25 18.90 3.61
N GLY A 38 3.84 19.27 4.82
CA GLY A 38 3.67 20.67 5.24
C GLY A 38 4.92 21.32 5.84
N GLU A 39 5.88 20.52 6.32
CA GLU A 39 7.09 21.03 6.99
C GLU A 39 8.28 21.22 6.04
N LEU A 40 8.43 20.35 5.04
CA LEU A 40 9.56 20.40 4.13
C LEU A 40 9.49 21.67 3.27
N ARG A 41 10.64 22.35 3.12
CA ARG A 41 10.76 23.55 2.30
C ARG A 41 11.69 23.30 1.13
N PHE A 42 11.29 23.79 -0.04
CA PHE A 42 12.12 23.75 -1.23
C PHE A 42 13.25 24.77 -1.18
N HIS A 43 14.41 24.39 -1.69
CA HIS A 43 15.52 25.30 -1.95
C HIS A 43 15.98 25.13 -3.40
N PRO A 44 16.09 26.21 -4.22
CA PRO A 44 16.32 26.09 -5.66
C PRO A 44 17.60 25.37 -6.08
N GLN A 45 18.67 25.47 -5.27
CA GLN A 45 19.99 24.91 -5.61
C GLN A 45 20.17 23.48 -5.08
N SER A 46 19.75 23.23 -3.84
CA SER A 46 19.91 21.93 -3.16
C SER A 46 18.67 21.02 -3.30
N GLY A 47 17.57 21.53 -3.85
CA GLY A 47 16.27 20.86 -3.88
C GLY A 47 15.51 20.90 -2.55
N MET A 48 16.20 21.07 -1.42
CA MET A 48 15.60 21.12 -0.08
C MET A 48 16.36 22.08 0.84
N HIS A 49 15.64 22.83 1.66
CA HIS A 49 16.22 23.83 2.56
C HIS A 49 16.96 23.21 3.76
N ALA A 50 16.46 22.10 4.29
CA ALA A 50 17.10 21.36 5.36
C ALA A 50 16.79 19.86 5.18
N PRO A 51 17.73 18.96 5.48
CA PRO A 51 17.47 17.53 5.42
C PRO A 51 16.33 17.16 6.38
N PRO A 52 15.53 16.13 6.05
CA PRO A 52 14.49 15.67 6.96
C PRO A 52 15.10 15.08 8.23
N GLY A 53 14.41 15.23 9.37
CA GLY A 53 14.78 14.52 10.59
C GLY A 53 14.66 13.00 10.44
N GLU A 54 15.27 12.23 11.34
CA GLU A 54 15.36 10.75 11.29
C GLU A 54 14.02 10.02 11.18
N GLU A 55 12.93 10.68 11.58
CA GLU A 55 11.59 10.10 11.54
C GLU A 55 11.10 9.83 10.11
N LEU A 56 11.40 10.69 9.14
CA LEU A 56 10.93 10.52 7.77
C LEU A 56 11.64 9.36 7.03
N PRO A 57 12.99 9.21 7.10
CA PRO A 57 13.66 8.00 6.62
C PRO A 57 13.15 6.72 7.28
N ARG A 58 12.93 6.73 8.61
CA ARG A 58 12.37 5.58 9.34
C ARG A 58 10.94 5.26 8.88
N ALA A 59 10.11 6.26 8.66
CA ALA A 59 8.76 6.07 8.12
C ALA A 59 8.79 5.48 6.70
N ALA A 60 9.75 5.90 5.86
CA ALA A 60 9.94 5.32 4.53
C ALA A 60 10.35 3.83 4.60
N GLU A 61 11.21 3.46 5.54
CA GLU A 61 11.59 2.06 5.80
C GLU A 61 10.38 1.22 6.23
N VAL A 62 9.64 1.67 7.26
CA VAL A 62 8.41 1.00 7.72
C VAL A 62 7.39 0.86 6.58
N MET A 63 7.25 1.88 5.73
CA MET A 63 6.35 1.82 4.57
C MET A 63 6.80 0.75 3.57
N ARG A 64 8.10 0.63 3.28
CA ARG A 64 8.66 -0.39 2.37
C ARG A 64 8.44 -1.81 2.92
N GLU A 65 8.73 -2.03 4.20
CA GLU A 65 8.52 -3.31 4.86
C GLU A 65 7.04 -3.71 4.84
N THR A 66 6.15 -2.77 5.17
CA THR A 66 4.70 -2.99 5.16
C THR A 66 4.20 -3.29 3.75
N LEU A 67 4.68 -2.57 2.74
CA LEU A 67 4.35 -2.83 1.33
C LEU A 67 4.83 -4.22 0.87
N ALA A 68 6.02 -4.63 1.28
CA ALA A 68 6.54 -5.98 1.00
C ALA A 68 5.65 -7.06 1.63
N ALA A 69 5.24 -6.87 2.88
CA ALA A 69 4.32 -7.78 3.58
C ALA A 69 2.93 -7.85 2.91
N VAL A 70 2.37 -6.71 2.50
CA VAL A 70 1.10 -6.67 1.74
C VAL A 70 1.24 -7.41 0.40
N THR A 71 2.36 -7.23 -0.29
CA THR A 71 2.63 -7.90 -1.57
C THR A 71 2.75 -9.42 -1.39
N ALA A 72 3.39 -9.87 -0.31
CA ALA A 72 3.47 -11.28 0.04
C ALA A 72 2.08 -11.87 0.36
N ALA A 73 1.26 -11.16 1.15
CA ALA A 73 -0.11 -11.57 1.42
C ALA A 73 -0.94 -11.66 0.12
N ALA A 74 -0.74 -10.73 -0.82
CA ALA A 74 -1.44 -10.69 -2.09
C ALA A 74 -1.11 -11.84 -3.05
N ALA A 75 0.01 -12.54 -2.83
CA ALA A 75 0.38 -13.73 -3.58
C ALA A 75 -0.52 -14.93 -3.25
N HIS A 76 -1.09 -14.98 -2.04
CA HIS A 76 -1.97 -16.07 -1.59
C HIS A 76 -3.45 -15.84 -1.89
N TRP A 77 -3.81 -14.69 -2.46
CA TRP A 77 -5.21 -14.34 -2.71
C TRP A 77 -5.91 -15.24 -3.73
N ASP A 78 -5.18 -15.76 -4.73
CA ASP A 78 -5.77 -16.65 -5.73
C ASP A 78 -5.96 -18.07 -5.16
N GLU A 79 -5.09 -18.49 -4.25
CA GLU A 79 -5.22 -19.72 -3.45
C GLU A 79 -6.48 -19.66 -2.58
N GLU A 80 -6.69 -18.54 -1.88
CA GLU A 80 -7.89 -18.31 -1.07
C GLU A 80 -9.17 -18.38 -1.89
N ILE A 81 -9.22 -17.72 -3.05
CA ILE A 81 -10.40 -17.72 -3.92
C ILE A 81 -10.70 -19.13 -4.43
N THR A 82 -9.66 -19.89 -4.79
CA THR A 82 -9.81 -21.28 -5.20
C THR A 82 -10.40 -22.12 -4.08
N TRP A 83 -9.91 -21.92 -2.85
CA TRP A 83 -10.46 -22.58 -1.68
C TRP A 83 -11.93 -22.20 -1.43
N ILE A 84 -12.29 -20.91 -1.46
CA ILE A 84 -13.68 -20.46 -1.27
C ILE A 84 -14.62 -21.07 -2.33
N ARG A 85 -14.19 -21.10 -3.60
CA ARG A 85 -14.96 -21.73 -4.69
C ARG A 85 -15.15 -23.24 -4.49
N SER A 86 -14.24 -23.91 -3.80
CA SER A 86 -14.41 -25.34 -3.47
C SER A 86 -15.52 -25.58 -2.42
N LEU A 87 -15.83 -24.58 -1.59
CA LEU A 87 -16.89 -24.63 -0.59
C LEU A 87 -18.26 -24.33 -1.19
N ASP A 88 -18.34 -23.27 -2.00
CA ASP A 88 -19.57 -22.82 -2.69
C ASP A 88 -19.24 -22.36 -4.13
N PRO A 89 -19.35 -23.24 -5.15
CA PRO A 89 -18.97 -22.92 -6.52
C PRO A 89 -19.89 -21.91 -7.22
N VAL A 90 -21.11 -21.72 -6.72
CA VAL A 90 -22.14 -20.89 -7.37
C VAL A 90 -22.02 -19.43 -6.96
N ARG A 91 -21.42 -19.17 -5.80
CA ARG A 91 -21.29 -17.82 -5.26
C ARG A 91 -20.25 -17.00 -6.03
N THR A 92 -20.65 -15.81 -6.46
CA THR A 92 -19.75 -14.89 -7.17
C THR A 92 -18.67 -14.35 -6.24
N VAL A 93 -17.47 -14.20 -6.81
CA VAL A 93 -16.29 -13.60 -6.18
C VAL A 93 -15.73 -12.43 -6.98
N ASP A 94 -16.47 -11.96 -7.99
CA ASP A 94 -15.96 -10.99 -8.98
C ASP A 94 -15.57 -9.66 -8.32
N ASP A 95 -16.35 -9.22 -7.33
CA ASP A 95 -16.04 -8.02 -6.54
C ASP A 95 -14.75 -8.14 -5.74
N ILE A 96 -14.43 -9.33 -5.24
CA ILE A 96 -13.19 -9.61 -4.51
C ILE A 96 -12.02 -9.65 -5.50
N GLN A 97 -12.20 -10.28 -6.66
CA GLN A 97 -11.15 -10.34 -7.69
C GLN A 97 -10.83 -8.96 -8.27
N ARG A 98 -11.85 -8.11 -8.48
CA ARG A 98 -11.65 -6.69 -8.83
C ARG A 98 -10.90 -5.95 -7.72
N GLY A 99 -11.25 -6.21 -6.45
CA GLY A 99 -10.53 -5.69 -5.29
C GLY A 99 -9.06 -6.11 -5.26
N HIS A 100 -8.75 -7.38 -5.57
CA HIS A 100 -7.37 -7.88 -5.67
C HIS A 100 -6.57 -7.13 -6.73
N ALA A 101 -7.13 -6.96 -7.93
CA ALA A 101 -6.45 -6.25 -9.00
C ALA A 101 -6.18 -4.78 -8.60
N ALA A 102 -7.19 -4.10 -8.08
CA ALA A 102 -7.06 -2.71 -7.62
C ALA A 102 -6.00 -2.56 -6.50
N ALA A 103 -5.98 -3.47 -5.52
CA ALA A 103 -4.99 -3.43 -4.44
C ALA A 103 -3.57 -3.72 -4.94
N ARG A 104 -3.40 -4.67 -5.89
CA ARG A 104 -2.09 -4.94 -6.54
C ARG A 104 -1.59 -3.72 -7.31
N ASP A 105 -2.47 -3.03 -8.03
CA ASP A 105 -2.10 -1.81 -8.75
C ASP A 105 -1.78 -0.65 -7.80
N ALA A 106 -2.54 -0.49 -6.72
CA ALA A 106 -2.22 0.49 -5.67
C ALA A 106 -0.86 0.21 -5.02
N ALA A 107 -0.52 -1.07 -4.79
CA ALA A 107 0.79 -1.48 -4.28
C ALA A 107 1.94 -1.12 -5.23
N ARG A 108 1.76 -1.36 -6.55
CA ARG A 108 2.72 -0.94 -7.58
C ARG A 108 2.92 0.57 -7.59
N LEU A 109 1.84 1.34 -7.49
CA LEU A 109 1.89 2.81 -7.47
C LEU A 109 2.59 3.34 -6.21
N LEU A 110 2.34 2.73 -5.04
CA LEU A 110 3.05 3.09 -3.82
C LEU A 110 4.55 2.76 -3.92
N LYS A 111 4.91 1.60 -4.47
CA LYS A 111 6.30 1.22 -4.71
C LYS A 111 7.02 2.28 -5.54
N ALA A 112 6.43 2.65 -6.69
CA ALA A 112 7.00 3.67 -7.57
C ALA A 112 7.13 5.03 -6.88
N ALA A 113 6.14 5.42 -6.05
CA ALA A 113 6.20 6.66 -5.28
C ALA A 113 7.35 6.64 -4.26
N LEU A 114 7.57 5.52 -3.56
CA LEU A 114 8.68 5.35 -2.62
C LEU A 114 10.05 5.38 -3.33
N GLU A 115 10.18 4.72 -4.48
CA GLU A 115 11.43 4.74 -5.27
C GLU A 115 11.78 6.15 -5.80
N ILE A 116 10.77 6.95 -6.13
CA ILE A 116 10.96 8.36 -6.49
C ILE A 116 11.31 9.17 -5.23
N PHE A 117 10.60 8.95 -4.13
CA PHE A 117 10.85 9.62 -2.86
C PHE A 117 12.29 9.38 -2.36
N ASP A 118 12.77 8.14 -2.36
CA ASP A 118 14.14 7.81 -1.94
C ASP A 118 15.17 8.56 -2.79
N ARG A 119 15.00 8.56 -4.12
CA ARG A 119 15.92 9.24 -5.04
C ARG A 119 15.87 10.76 -4.92
N VAL A 120 14.71 11.36 -4.71
CA VAL A 120 14.54 12.83 -4.80
C VAL A 120 14.63 13.52 -3.44
N VAL A 121 14.16 12.85 -2.38
CA VAL A 121 14.06 13.42 -1.03
C VAL A 121 15.15 12.90 -0.10
N LEU A 122 15.47 11.61 -0.12
CA LEU A 122 16.51 11.05 0.75
C LEU A 122 17.91 11.14 0.14
N HIS A 123 18.01 11.06 -1.20
CA HIS A 123 19.27 11.13 -1.94
C HIS A 123 19.27 12.20 -3.04
N PRO A 124 18.94 13.47 -2.73
CA PRO A 124 18.80 14.54 -3.72
C PRO A 124 20.05 14.80 -4.57
N GLU A 125 21.23 14.36 -4.10
CA GLU A 125 22.52 14.34 -4.79
C GLU A 125 22.58 13.34 -5.96
N ALA A 126 21.81 12.25 -5.89
CA ALA A 126 21.75 11.20 -6.90
C ALA A 126 20.64 11.44 -7.94
N ALA A 127 19.71 12.35 -7.68
CA ALA A 127 18.68 12.75 -8.64
C ALA A 127 19.24 13.72 -9.69
N ALA A 128 19.18 13.32 -10.96
CA ALA A 128 19.61 14.14 -12.09
C ALA A 128 18.92 15.52 -12.10
N LEU A 129 19.73 16.57 -12.22
CA LEU A 129 19.30 17.95 -12.43
C LEU A 129 18.93 18.13 -13.89
N ASP A 130 17.68 17.86 -14.28
CA ASP A 130 17.28 18.26 -15.64
C ASP A 130 17.13 19.77 -15.74
N ALA A 131 18.04 20.38 -16.50
CA ALA A 131 17.72 21.52 -17.34
C ALA A 131 18.56 21.48 -18.63
N PRO A 132 18.08 20.85 -19.72
CA PRO A 132 18.48 21.25 -21.06
C PRO A 132 17.57 22.41 -21.49
N TYR A 133 18.16 23.58 -21.76
CA TYR A 133 17.55 24.85 -22.22
C TYR A 133 17.17 25.89 -21.15
N GLY A 134 18.00 26.93 -21.04
CA GLY A 134 17.57 28.34 -20.89
C GLY A 134 16.96 28.81 -19.56
N ALA A 135 17.76 29.58 -18.80
CA ALA A 135 17.41 30.60 -17.80
C ALA A 135 16.02 30.51 -17.11
N GLY A 136 15.96 29.83 -15.97
CA GLY A 136 14.93 30.12 -14.96
C GLY A 136 14.44 28.94 -14.14
N ALA A 137 15.31 28.39 -13.29
CA ALA A 137 15.07 27.41 -12.23
C ALA A 137 14.84 25.93 -12.63
N PRO A 138 15.54 24.98 -11.95
CA PRO A 138 15.27 23.55 -12.11
C PRO A 138 13.84 23.23 -11.68
N ARG A 139 13.08 22.51 -12.52
CA ARG A 139 11.74 22.00 -12.19
C ARG A 139 11.84 20.76 -11.29
N ARG A 140 12.49 20.90 -10.13
CA ARG A 140 12.38 19.91 -9.06
C ARG A 140 10.99 20.04 -8.45
N VAL A 141 10.25 18.94 -8.41
CA VAL A 141 8.99 18.89 -7.68
C VAL A 141 9.29 19.12 -6.20
N HIS A 142 8.44 19.90 -5.53
CA HIS A 142 8.61 20.24 -4.13
C HIS A 142 8.72 18.95 -3.28
N PRO A 143 9.68 18.84 -2.34
CA PRO A 143 9.85 17.63 -1.53
C PRO A 143 8.59 17.26 -0.74
N GLY A 144 7.84 18.25 -0.27
CA GLY A 144 6.53 18.03 0.36
C GLY A 144 5.46 17.46 -0.58
N ALA A 145 5.55 17.73 -1.90
CA ALA A 145 4.65 17.10 -2.87
C ALA A 145 4.96 15.60 -3.04
N HIS A 146 6.23 15.21 -2.98
CA HIS A 146 6.60 13.79 -2.95
C HIS A 146 6.07 13.09 -1.69
N CYS A 147 6.16 13.73 -0.52
CA CYS A 147 5.53 13.21 0.70
C CYS A 147 4.01 13.06 0.55
N THR A 148 3.35 14.05 -0.06
CA THR A 148 1.91 13.99 -0.35
C THR A 148 1.57 12.80 -1.23
N TRP A 149 2.32 12.57 -2.32
CA TRP A 149 2.09 11.44 -3.21
C TRP A 149 2.27 10.10 -2.50
N VAL A 150 3.34 9.92 -1.72
CA VAL A 150 3.54 8.69 -0.94
C VAL A 150 2.37 8.46 0.01
N ALA A 151 1.95 9.50 0.74
CA ALA A 151 0.81 9.41 1.66
C ALA A 151 -0.50 9.05 0.93
N ASP A 152 -0.84 9.73 -0.16
CA ASP A 152 -2.05 9.46 -0.96
C ASP A 152 -2.08 8.00 -1.45
N ARG A 153 -0.95 7.49 -1.94
CA ARG A 153 -0.85 6.11 -2.44
C ARG A 153 -0.93 5.09 -1.31
N ALA A 154 -0.32 5.37 -0.16
CA ALA A 154 -0.38 4.51 1.01
C ALA A 154 -1.81 4.41 1.58
N GLU A 155 -2.50 5.56 1.70
CA GLU A 155 -3.90 5.61 2.12
C GLU A 155 -4.83 4.92 1.11
N GLY A 156 -4.54 5.06 -0.19
CA GLY A 156 -5.26 4.34 -1.26
C GLY A 156 -5.11 2.83 -1.14
N LEU A 157 -3.88 2.33 -0.98
CA LEU A 157 -3.60 0.92 -0.78
C LEU A 157 -4.25 0.40 0.51
N ALA A 158 -4.11 1.12 1.63
CA ALA A 158 -4.69 0.72 2.90
C ALA A 158 -6.22 0.54 2.81
N ARG A 159 -6.91 1.47 2.15
CA ARG A 159 -8.36 1.35 1.89
C ARG A 159 -8.67 0.14 1.03
N GLY A 160 -7.91 -0.09 -0.05
CA GLY A 160 -8.09 -1.25 -0.92
C GLY A 160 -7.91 -2.59 -0.20
N VAL A 161 -6.86 -2.70 0.63
CA VAL A 161 -6.60 -3.90 1.45
C VAL A 161 -7.71 -4.12 2.47
N ALA A 162 -8.16 -3.06 3.16
CA ALA A 162 -9.25 -3.18 4.12
C ALA A 162 -10.57 -3.60 3.47
N ASP A 163 -10.95 -2.96 2.37
CA ASP A 163 -12.20 -3.25 1.65
C ASP A 163 -12.22 -4.70 1.14
N VAL A 164 -11.16 -5.16 0.46
CA VAL A 164 -11.12 -6.53 -0.06
C VAL A 164 -11.11 -7.57 1.07
N THR A 165 -10.43 -7.28 2.18
CA THR A 165 -10.39 -8.19 3.33
C THR A 165 -11.75 -8.31 4.02
N LEU A 166 -12.47 -7.20 4.19
CA LEU A 166 -13.81 -7.22 4.76
C LEU A 166 -14.81 -7.94 3.86
N ARG A 167 -14.69 -7.78 2.53
CA ARG A 167 -15.52 -8.52 1.57
C ARG A 167 -15.27 -10.03 1.65
N LYS A 168 -14.01 -10.45 1.79
CA LYS A 168 -13.65 -11.85 2.02
C LYS A 168 -14.26 -12.40 3.30
N GLU A 169 -14.12 -11.69 4.42
CA GLU A 169 -14.73 -12.09 5.69
C GLU A 169 -16.25 -12.22 5.60
N ASN A 170 -16.92 -11.25 4.95
CA ASN A 170 -18.36 -11.34 4.72
C ASN A 170 -18.75 -12.54 3.85
N LEU A 171 -17.95 -12.83 2.82
CA LEU A 171 -18.13 -14.00 1.97
C LEU A 171 -17.96 -15.29 2.77
N LEU A 172 -16.91 -15.40 3.60
CA LEU A 172 -16.69 -16.55 4.47
C LEU A 172 -17.84 -16.75 5.45
N LEU A 173 -18.33 -15.69 6.09
CA LEU A 173 -19.49 -15.78 6.96
C LEU A 173 -20.74 -16.27 6.22
N ALA A 174 -20.94 -15.85 4.98
CA ALA A 174 -22.08 -16.29 4.18
C ALA A 174 -21.97 -17.76 3.77
N VAL A 175 -20.78 -18.21 3.34
CA VAL A 175 -20.52 -19.61 2.98
C VAL A 175 -20.66 -20.53 4.19
N LEU A 176 -20.20 -20.12 5.36
CA LEU A 176 -20.29 -20.91 6.60
C LEU A 176 -21.69 -20.99 7.20
N ARG A 177 -22.59 -20.06 6.84
CA ARG A 177 -23.97 -19.99 7.37
C ARG A 177 -25.02 -20.59 6.42
N ALA A 178 -24.65 -20.96 5.20
CA ALA A 178 -25.58 -21.55 4.25
C ALA A 178 -26.05 -22.93 4.77
N PRO A 179 -27.37 -23.20 4.85
CA PRO A 179 -27.87 -24.51 5.23
C PRO A 179 -27.47 -25.56 4.19
N ALA A 180 -27.16 -26.77 4.68
CA ALA A 180 -26.77 -27.93 3.88
C ALA A 180 -27.88 -28.41 2.94
#